data_AF-A0A9P6QPT1-F1
#
_entry.id   AF-A0A9P6QPT1-F1
#
_cell.length_a   1.000
_cell.length_b   1.000
_cell.length_c   1.000
_cell.angle_alpha   90.00
_cell.angle_beta   90.00
_cell.angle_gamma   90.00
#
_symmetry.space_group_name_H-M   'P 1'
#
loop_
_entity.id
_entity.type
_entity.pdbx_description
1 polymer ?
#
loop_
_entity_poly.entity_id
_entity_poly.type
_entity_poly.pdbx_seq_one_letter_code
_entity_poly.pdbx_strand_id
1 'polypeptide(L)'
;MSNRLFTANGTRYPFSELTDKQGHFQQEAYDRLGIVYMSTYNLWGIFFGYATFLSAFVQIFLFGRQKIWSTIQHLRQRKQHSFKDRLNVLMSAYEEVPLWWYIALFVCCTVTMLILIHTQDLYIPWWVYFIGLILGGLTVVPMGFIYAISAFQVSTGTWNELV
;
A
#
# COMPACT_ATOMS: atom_id res chain seq x y z
N MET A 1 16.31 16.15 16.09
CA MET A 1 16.88 16.24 14.73
C MET A 1 15.93 17.06 13.87
N SER A 2 16.43 17.81 12.89
CA SER A 2 15.58 18.68 12.05
C SER A 2 14.82 17.85 11.02
N ASN A 3 13.48 17.91 11.04
CA ASN A 3 12.60 17.37 9.99
C ASN A 3 12.44 18.32 8.79
N ARG A 4 13.23 19.40 8.73
CA ARG A 4 13.14 20.40 7.67
C ARG A 4 13.99 19.98 6.46
N LEU A 5 13.57 20.45 5.29
CA LEU A 5 14.27 20.30 4.02
C LEU A 5 15.21 21.49 3.79
N PHE A 6 16.37 21.23 3.19
CA PHE A 6 17.45 22.18 2.99
C PHE A 6 17.92 22.21 1.53
N THR A 7 18.45 23.36 1.11
CA THR A 7 19.20 23.50 -0.15
C THR A 7 20.68 23.13 0.07
N ALA A 8 21.47 23.05 -1.02
CA ALA A 8 22.93 22.83 -0.93
C ALA A 8 23.65 23.86 -0.04
N ASN A 9 23.09 25.07 0.07
CA ASN A 9 23.62 26.17 0.86
C ASN A 9 23.22 26.09 2.35
N GLY A 10 22.52 25.03 2.78
CA GLY A 10 22.07 24.84 4.16
C GLY A 10 20.91 25.74 4.59
N THR A 11 20.35 26.54 3.68
CA THR A 11 19.14 27.32 3.92
C THR A 11 17.90 26.44 3.76
N ARG A 12 16.79 26.87 4.37
CA ARG A 12 15.52 26.15 4.24
C ARG A 12 15.06 26.12 2.79
N TYR A 13 14.63 24.96 2.31
CA TYR A 13 14.14 24.81 0.94
C TYR A 13 12.82 25.58 0.72
N PRO A 14 12.75 26.52 -0.24
CA PRO A 14 11.55 27.31 -0.49
C PRO A 14 10.55 26.53 -1.36
N PHE A 15 9.72 25.70 -0.73
CA PHE A 15 8.74 24.86 -1.42
C PHE A 15 7.68 25.67 -2.20
N SER A 16 7.39 26.89 -1.76
CA SER A 16 6.42 27.80 -2.39
C SER A 16 6.85 28.26 -3.79
N GLU A 17 8.13 28.19 -4.12
CA GLU A 17 8.64 28.59 -5.43
C GLU A 17 8.59 27.45 -6.46
N LEU A 18 8.43 26.20 -6.00
CA LEU A 18 8.33 25.03 -6.90
C LEU A 18 6.94 24.85 -7.52
N THR A 19 5.92 25.50 -6.95
CA THR A 19 4.52 25.27 -7.32
C THR A 19 3.91 26.57 -7.80
N ASP A 20 3.35 26.56 -9.01
CA ASP A 20 2.59 27.70 -9.51
C ASP A 20 1.31 27.91 -8.68
N LYS A 21 0.67 29.08 -8.79
CA LYS A 21 -0.62 29.39 -8.12
C LYS A 21 -1.74 28.41 -8.50
N GLN A 22 -1.55 27.66 -9.59
CA GLN A 22 -2.45 26.63 -10.12
C GLN A 22 -2.11 25.21 -9.64
N GLY A 23 -1.07 25.04 -8.80
CA GLY A 23 -0.66 23.73 -8.28
C GLY A 23 0.28 22.93 -9.20
N HIS A 24 0.68 23.50 -10.34
CA HIS A 24 1.58 22.84 -11.28
C HIS A 24 3.04 22.97 -10.85
N PHE A 25 3.78 21.88 -11.00
CA PHE A 25 5.21 21.81 -10.71
C PHE A 25 6.02 22.58 -11.78
N GLN A 26 6.85 23.53 -11.35
CA GLN A 26 7.69 24.33 -12.24
C GLN A 26 9.11 23.77 -12.32
N GLN A 27 9.43 23.15 -13.47
CA GLN A 27 10.75 22.55 -13.72
C GLN A 27 11.89 23.59 -13.63
N GLU A 28 11.67 24.80 -14.14
CA GLU A 28 12.69 25.87 -14.11
C GLU A 28 13.06 26.33 -12.69
N ALA A 29 12.10 26.30 -11.76
CA ALA A 29 12.36 26.63 -10.36
C ALA A 29 13.16 25.51 -9.68
N TYR A 30 12.88 24.26 -10.03
CA TYR A 30 13.63 23.10 -9.55
C TYR A 30 15.09 23.12 -10.02
N ASP A 31 15.32 23.42 -11.30
CA ASP A 31 16.69 23.48 -11.86
C ASP A 31 17.53 24.59 -11.21
N ARG A 32 16.90 25.68 -10.75
CA ARG A 32 17.56 26.77 -10.01
C ARG A 32 17.84 26.42 -8.55
N LEU A 33 16.87 25.80 -7.87
CA LEU A 33 16.96 25.46 -6.44
C LEU A 33 17.82 24.22 -6.19
N GLY A 34 17.96 23.36 -7.20
CA GLY A 34 18.71 22.13 -7.14
C GLY A 34 18.06 21.06 -6.27
N ILE A 35 18.79 19.96 -6.08
CA ILE A 35 18.32 18.81 -5.31
C ILE A 35 18.02 19.16 -3.86
N VAL A 36 16.97 18.55 -3.32
CA VAL A 36 16.55 18.73 -1.93
C VAL A 36 17.42 17.88 -1.02
N TYR A 37 17.99 18.51 0.02
CA TYR A 37 18.73 17.81 1.07
C TYR A 37 17.87 17.65 2.32
N MET A 38 17.99 16.51 2.98
CA MET A 38 17.34 16.22 4.25
C MET A 38 18.38 15.72 5.25
N SER A 39 18.03 15.77 6.54
CA SER A 39 18.90 15.22 7.59
C SER A 39 19.15 13.73 7.36
N THR A 40 20.38 13.28 7.61
CA THR A 40 20.81 11.87 7.46
C THR A 40 19.90 10.90 8.21
N TYR A 41 19.36 11.30 9.37
CA TYR A 41 18.40 10.49 10.11
C TYR A 41 17.09 10.25 9.33
N ASN A 42 16.55 11.28 8.67
CA ASN A 42 15.33 11.14 7.87
C ASN A 42 15.59 10.29 6.62
N LEU A 43 16.76 10.46 5.98
CA LEU A 43 17.22 9.61 4.89
C LEU A 43 17.26 8.13 5.29
N TRP A 44 17.83 7.82 6.46
CA TRP A 44 17.85 6.45 6.98
C TRP A 44 16.43 5.93 7.29
N GLY A 45 15.56 6.77 7.86
CA GLY A 45 14.17 6.40 8.10
C GLY A 45 13.42 6.01 6.82
N ILE A 46 13.58 6.81 5.77
CA ILE A 46 13.00 6.55 4.45
C ILE A 46 13.59 5.27 3.84
N PHE A 47 14.91 5.10 3.89
CA PHE A 47 15.60 3.91 3.39
C PHE A 47 15.08 2.63 4.06
N PHE A 48 14.99 2.61 5.39
CA PHE A 48 14.47 1.44 6.12
C PHE A 48 12.97 1.23 5.90
N GLY A 49 12.20 2.30 5.68
CA GLY A 49 10.80 2.20 5.26
C GLY A 49 10.65 1.40 3.97
N TYR A 50 11.42 1.74 2.94
CA TYR A 50 11.42 1.01 1.66
C TYR A 50 11.98 -0.41 1.79
N ALA A 51 13.06 -0.60 2.55
CA ALA A 51 13.65 -1.91 2.77
C ALA A 51 12.65 -2.87 3.47
N THR A 52 11.89 -2.36 4.43
CA THR A 52 10.87 -3.15 5.16
C THR A 52 9.74 -3.58 4.21
N PHE A 53 9.29 -2.67 3.33
CA PHE A 53 8.27 -2.98 2.34
C PHE A 53 8.70 -4.11 1.40
N LEU A 54 9.89 -4.02 0.82
CA LEU A 54 10.44 -5.08 -0.05
C LEU A 54 10.69 -6.38 0.70
N SER A 55 11.19 -6.31 1.94
CA SER A 55 11.40 -7.48 2.80
C SER A 55 10.11 -8.29 2.99
N ALA A 56 8.96 -7.62 3.10
CA ALA A 56 7.67 -8.30 3.24
C ALA A 56 7.36 -9.23 2.05
N PHE A 57 7.64 -8.77 0.83
CA PHE A 57 7.47 -9.60 -0.38
C PHE A 57 8.45 -10.77 -0.39
N VAL A 58 9.73 -10.53 -0.06
CA VAL A 58 10.75 -11.58 -0.01
C VAL A 58 10.39 -12.66 1.01
N GLN A 59 9.91 -12.26 2.19
CA GLN A 59 9.54 -13.18 3.27
C GLN A 59 8.45 -14.16 2.82
N ILE A 60 7.49 -13.69 2.05
CA ILE A 60 6.41 -14.53 1.52
C ILE A 60 6.85 -15.38 0.35
N PHE A 61 7.66 -14.82 -0.54
CA PHE A 61 8.20 -15.58 -1.63
C PHE A 61 9.03 -16.77 -1.13
N LEU A 62 9.87 -16.56 -0.10
CA LEU A 62 10.75 -17.59 0.44
C LEU A 62 10.00 -18.58 1.37
N PHE A 63 9.28 -18.07 2.37
CA PHE A 63 8.69 -18.88 3.45
C PHE A 63 7.17 -19.05 3.34
N GLY A 64 6.47 -18.07 2.76
CA GLY A 64 5.01 -18.07 2.64
C GLY A 64 4.49 -18.96 1.52
N ARG A 65 5.26 -19.21 0.45
CA ARG A 65 4.77 -19.87 -0.77
C ARG A 65 4.08 -21.22 -0.53
N GLN A 66 4.65 -22.07 0.34
CA GLN A 66 4.09 -23.41 0.59
C GLN A 66 2.81 -23.34 1.41
N LYS A 67 2.75 -22.42 2.39
CA LYS A 67 1.56 -22.18 3.22
C LYS A 67 0.43 -21.56 2.40
N ILE A 68 0.75 -20.60 1.52
CA ILE A 68 -0.23 -20.00 0.60
C ILE A 68 -0.80 -21.06 -0.34
N TRP A 69 0.07 -21.91 -0.90
CA TRP A 69 -0.37 -22.94 -1.84
C TRP A 69 -1.25 -24.00 -1.17
N SER A 70 -0.92 -24.44 0.06
CA SER A 70 -1.78 -25.34 0.82
C SER A 70 -3.12 -24.68 1.18
N THR A 71 -3.12 -23.42 1.64
CA THR A 71 -4.36 -22.67 1.92
C THR A 71 -5.25 -22.54 0.68
N ILE A 72 -4.68 -22.19 -0.48
CA ILE A 72 -5.43 -22.10 -1.75
C ILE A 72 -6.03 -23.47 -2.13
N GLN A 73 -5.29 -24.56 -1.94
CA GLN A 73 -5.80 -25.90 -2.20
C GLN A 73 -6.94 -26.30 -1.26
N HIS A 74 -6.83 -25.97 0.03
CA HIS A 74 -7.88 -26.23 1.01
C HIS A 74 -9.16 -25.42 0.72
N LEU A 75 -9.02 -24.15 0.31
CA LEU A 75 -10.11 -23.30 -0.19
C LEU A 75 -10.78 -23.90 -1.43
N ARG A 76 -9.99 -24.35 -2.41
CA ARG A 76 -10.50 -24.93 -3.67
C ARG A 76 -11.23 -26.25 -3.45
N GLN A 77 -10.77 -27.06 -2.49
CA GLN A 77 -11.42 -28.33 -2.15
C GLN A 77 -12.63 -28.16 -1.22
N ARG A 78 -12.98 -26.93 -0.78
CA ARG A 78 -13.99 -26.64 0.26
C ARG A 78 -13.87 -27.55 1.50
N LYS A 79 -12.66 -28.04 1.80
CA LYS A 79 -12.40 -28.87 2.99
C LYS A 79 -12.19 -27.95 4.19
N GLN A 80 -13.26 -27.23 4.57
CA GLN A 80 -13.25 -26.26 5.66
C GLN A 80 -13.00 -26.91 7.04
N HIS A 81 -13.29 -28.20 7.17
CA HIS A 81 -13.08 -28.95 8.41
C HIS A 81 -11.72 -29.64 8.53
N SER A 82 -10.71 -29.24 7.74
CA SER A 82 -9.40 -29.92 7.79
C SER A 82 -8.53 -29.50 8.99
N PHE A 83 -8.77 -28.32 9.58
CA PHE A 83 -7.99 -27.85 10.72
C PHE A 83 -8.70 -28.21 12.04
N LYS A 84 -8.16 -29.19 12.78
CA LYS A 84 -8.63 -29.62 14.11
C LYS A 84 -8.19 -28.67 15.24
N ASP A 85 -8.08 -27.38 14.95
CA ASP A 85 -7.77 -26.40 16.01
C ASP A 85 -9.06 -26.04 16.77
N ARG A 86 -8.97 -25.83 18.08
CA ARG A 86 -10.15 -25.59 18.94
C ARG A 86 -10.95 -24.37 18.48
N LEU A 87 -10.25 -23.32 18.04
CA LEU A 87 -10.85 -22.11 17.48
C LEU A 87 -11.64 -22.39 16.20
N ASN A 88 -11.11 -23.21 15.30
CA ASN A 88 -11.79 -23.54 14.05
C ASN A 88 -13.06 -24.39 14.29
N VAL A 89 -13.01 -25.27 15.30
CA VAL A 89 -14.20 -26.03 15.73
C VAL A 89 -15.28 -25.09 16.27
N LEU A 90 -14.93 -24.11 17.10
CA LEU A 90 -15.89 -23.11 17.57
C LEU A 90 -16.42 -22.23 16.43
N MET A 91 -15.58 -21.84 15.47
CA MET A 91 -15.98 -21.03 14.32
C MET A 91 -16.90 -21.79 13.35
N SER A 92 -16.84 -23.12 13.31
CA SER A 92 -17.69 -23.93 12.43
C SER A 92 -19.19 -23.88 12.75
N ALA A 93 -19.58 -23.33 13.92
CA ALA A 93 -20.97 -23.11 14.27
C ALA A 93 -21.58 -21.87 13.56
N TYR A 94 -20.76 -21.02 12.93
CA TYR A 94 -21.21 -19.83 12.23
C TYR A 94 -21.36 -20.10 10.73
N GLU A 95 -22.50 -19.71 10.17
CA GLU A 95 -22.74 -19.78 8.73
C GLU A 95 -21.88 -18.75 8.00
N GLU A 96 -21.22 -19.17 6.91
CA GLU A 96 -20.33 -18.30 6.17
C GLU A 96 -21.12 -17.27 5.34
N VAL A 97 -20.57 -16.05 5.27
CA VAL A 97 -21.16 -14.98 4.47
C VAL A 97 -21.08 -15.35 2.98
N PRO A 98 -22.18 -15.19 2.20
CA PRO A 98 -22.18 -15.54 0.79
C PRO A 98 -21.16 -14.71 0.01
N LEU A 99 -20.40 -15.35 -0.88
CA LEU A 99 -19.39 -14.68 -1.71
C LEU A 99 -19.94 -13.48 -2.51
N TRP A 100 -21.22 -13.53 -2.88
CA TRP A 100 -21.90 -12.46 -3.60
C TRP A 100 -21.94 -11.12 -2.85
N TRP A 101 -21.96 -11.13 -1.51
CA TRP A 101 -21.92 -9.89 -0.73
C TRP A 101 -20.59 -9.15 -0.93
N TYR A 102 -19.47 -9.87 -0.96
CA TYR A 102 -18.16 -9.28 -1.21
C TYR A 102 -18.05 -8.73 -2.63
N ILE A 103 -18.59 -9.46 -3.63
CA ILE A 103 -18.61 -9.00 -5.02
C ILE A 103 -19.47 -7.74 -5.17
N ALA A 104 -20.66 -7.72 -4.55
CA ALA A 104 -21.56 -6.56 -4.61
C ALA A 104 -20.93 -5.31 -3.99
N LEU A 105 -20.30 -5.45 -2.81
CA LEU A 105 -19.57 -4.35 -2.16
C LEU A 105 -18.39 -3.86 -3.01
N PHE A 106 -17.61 -4.80 -3.56
CA PHE A 106 -16.48 -4.47 -4.42
C PHE A 106 -16.91 -3.69 -5.67
N VAL A 107 -17.99 -4.12 -6.33
CA VAL A 107 -18.56 -3.42 -7.50
C VAL A 107 -19.09 -2.03 -7.10
N CYS A 108 -19.80 -1.92 -5.98
CA CYS A 108 -20.33 -0.64 -5.48
C CYS A 108 -19.20 0.39 -5.24
N CYS A 109 -18.13 -0.02 -4.57
CA CYS A 109 -16.95 0.84 -4.35
C CYS A 109 -16.27 1.22 -5.67
N THR A 110 -16.13 0.27 -6.59
CA THR A 110 -15.49 0.49 -7.90
C THR A 110 -16.27 1.52 -8.74
N VAL A 111 -17.59 1.38 -8.80
CA VAL A 111 -18.47 2.30 -9.54
C VAL A 111 -18.44 3.69 -8.93
N THR A 112 -18.50 3.79 -7.60
CA THR A 112 -18.43 5.07 -6.89
C THR A 112 -17.12 5.80 -7.22
N MET A 113 -16.00 5.07 -7.26
CA MET A 113 -14.70 5.67 -7.58
C MET A 113 -14.58 6.10 -9.05
N LEU A 114 -15.14 5.34 -9.99
CA LEU A 114 -15.17 5.72 -11.40
C LEU A 114 -16.01 6.99 -11.65
N ILE A 115 -17.12 7.15 -10.92
CA ILE A 115 -17.95 8.36 -10.95
C ILE A 115 -17.15 9.55 -10.42
N LEU A 116 -16.43 9.38 -9.31
CA LEU A 116 -15.58 10.44 -8.75
C LEU A 116 -14.50 10.89 -9.74
N ILE A 117 -13.82 9.96 -10.41
CA ILE A 117 -12.80 10.28 -11.42
C ILE A 117 -13.40 11.11 -12.56
N HIS A 118 -14.64 10.83 -12.99
CA HIS A 118 -15.30 11.57 -14.07
C HIS A 118 -15.89 12.92 -13.64
N THR A 119 -16.20 13.10 -12.35
CA THR A 119 -16.94 14.27 -11.87
C THR A 119 -16.07 15.32 -11.18
N GLN A 120 -14.90 14.94 -10.66
CA GLN A 120 -14.07 15.79 -9.81
C GLN A 120 -12.77 16.28 -10.46
N ASP A 121 -12.63 16.22 -11.79
CA ASP A 121 -11.38 16.57 -12.50
C ASP A 121 -10.14 16.00 -11.80
N LEU A 122 -10.22 14.77 -11.28
CA LEU A 122 -9.02 14.08 -10.83
C LEU A 122 -8.14 13.93 -12.06
N TYR A 123 -6.96 14.55 -12.03
CA TYR A 123 -5.95 14.54 -13.09
C TYR A 123 -5.34 13.13 -13.33
N ILE A 124 -6.05 12.07 -12.98
CA ILE A 124 -5.62 10.67 -13.06
C ILE A 124 -6.45 9.98 -14.13
N PRO A 125 -5.81 9.36 -15.13
CA PRO A 125 -6.55 8.62 -16.15
C PRO A 125 -7.18 7.35 -15.56
N TRP A 126 -8.38 6.99 -16.04
CA TRP A 126 -9.20 5.91 -15.48
C TRP A 126 -8.52 4.52 -15.39
N TRP A 127 -7.54 4.24 -16.26
CA TRP A 127 -6.80 2.98 -16.25
C TRP A 127 -5.83 2.87 -15.07
N VAL A 128 -5.29 3.99 -14.55
CA VAL A 128 -4.39 4.01 -13.40
C VAL A 128 -5.09 3.54 -12.13
N TYR A 129 -6.40 3.83 -12.02
CA TYR A 129 -7.22 3.32 -10.92
C TYR A 129 -7.20 1.78 -10.83
N PHE A 130 -7.36 1.09 -11.97
CA PHE A 130 -7.32 -0.37 -12.00
C PHE A 130 -5.93 -0.93 -11.64
N ILE A 131 -4.86 -0.26 -12.07
CA ILE A 131 -3.50 -0.62 -11.66
C ILE A 131 -3.32 -0.47 -10.16
N GLY A 132 -3.77 0.65 -9.59
CA GLY A 132 -3.73 0.89 -8.15
C GLY A 132 -4.52 -0.16 -7.36
N LEU A 133 -5.68 -0.58 -7.87
CA LEU A 133 -6.48 -1.62 -7.27
C LEU A 133 -5.76 -2.98 -7.27
N ILE A 134 -5.12 -3.35 -8.39
CA ILE A 134 -4.34 -4.59 -8.49
C ILE A 134 -3.11 -4.55 -7.56
N LEU A 135 -2.36 -3.44 -7.58
CA LEU A 135 -1.18 -3.25 -6.72
C LEU A 135 -1.55 -3.25 -5.23
N GLY A 136 -2.67 -2.61 -4.88
CA GLY A 136 -3.22 -2.63 -3.52
C GLY A 136 -3.60 -4.04 -3.10
N GLY A 137 -4.35 -4.77 -3.92
CA GLY A 137 -4.71 -6.16 -3.66
C GLY A 137 -3.49 -7.07 -3.50
N LEU A 138 -2.46 -6.90 -4.35
CA LEU A 138 -1.22 -7.67 -4.28
C LEU A 138 -0.42 -7.37 -3.02
N THR A 139 -0.42 -6.12 -2.55
CA THR A 139 0.29 -5.66 -1.34
C THR A 139 -0.42 -6.06 -0.04
N VAL A 140 -1.75 -6.19 -0.07
CA VAL A 140 -2.53 -6.59 1.12
C VAL A 140 -2.22 -8.03 1.55
N VAL A 141 -2.08 -8.95 0.58
CA VAL A 141 -1.76 -10.36 0.87
C VAL A 141 -0.50 -10.50 1.74
N PRO A 142 0.64 -9.88 1.39
CA PRO A 142 1.84 -10.04 2.18
C PRO A 142 1.84 -9.34 3.52
N MET A 143 1.30 -8.13 3.58
CA MET A 143 1.20 -7.41 4.84
C MET A 143 0.27 -8.13 5.82
N GLY A 144 -0.86 -8.67 5.34
CA GLY A 144 -1.79 -9.45 6.16
C GLY A 144 -1.17 -10.74 6.69
N PHE A 145 -0.37 -11.44 5.89
CA PHE A 145 0.30 -12.67 6.33
C PHE A 145 1.36 -12.41 7.40
N ILE A 146 2.16 -11.35 7.25
CA ILE A 146 3.15 -10.97 8.28
C ILE A 146 2.43 -10.58 9.55
N TYR A 147 1.41 -9.73 9.46
CA TYR A 147 0.60 -9.33 10.61
C TYR A 147 0.00 -10.54 11.33
N ALA A 148 -0.51 -11.54 10.60
CA ALA A 148 -1.08 -12.74 11.21
C ALA A 148 -0.06 -13.59 11.99
N ILE A 149 1.23 -13.54 11.63
CA ILE A 149 2.28 -14.35 12.28
C ILE A 149 2.97 -13.57 13.40
N SER A 150 3.34 -12.32 13.14
CA SER A 150 4.17 -11.52 14.05
C SER A 150 3.37 -10.52 14.89
N ALA A 151 2.08 -10.33 14.61
CA ALA A 151 1.25 -9.26 15.15
C ALA A 151 1.85 -7.85 14.94
N PHE A 152 2.81 -7.72 14.03
CA PHE A 152 3.49 -6.46 13.75
C PHE A 152 2.92 -5.82 12.48
N GLN A 153 2.45 -4.58 12.60
CA GLN A 153 1.94 -3.83 11.46
C GLN A 153 3.09 -3.08 10.77
N VAL A 154 3.35 -3.43 9.52
CA VAL A 154 4.33 -2.73 8.69
C VAL A 154 3.73 -1.39 8.26
N SER A 155 4.43 -0.30 8.54
CA SER A 155 4.02 1.04 8.09
C SER A 155 4.20 1.16 6.57
N THR A 156 3.11 1.44 5.86
CA THR A 156 3.09 1.65 4.40
C THR A 156 3.12 3.13 4.01
N GLY A 157 3.12 4.05 4.97
CA GLY A 157 2.97 5.50 4.74
C GLY A 157 4.00 6.07 3.76
N THR A 158 5.28 5.77 3.96
CA THR A 158 6.38 6.26 3.10
C THR A 158 6.29 5.74 1.67
N TRP A 159 5.69 4.56 1.45
CA TRP A 159 5.47 4.03 0.11
C TRP A 159 4.33 4.76 -0.61
N ASN A 160 3.29 5.16 0.13
CA ASN A 160 2.16 5.88 -0.43
C ASN A 160 2.52 7.31 -0.88
N GLU A 161 3.58 7.89 -0.32
CA GLU A 161 4.08 9.22 -0.71
C GLU A 161 4.80 9.22 -2.08
N LEU A 162 5.07 8.06 -2.67
CA LEU A 162 5.69 7.92 -4.00
C LEU A 162 4.68 7.93 -5.16
N VAL A 163 3.39 7.75 -4.88
CA VAL A 163 2.29 7.66 -5.86
C VAL A 163 1.42 8.89 -5.77
#